data_AF-A0A7J8T148-F1
#
_entry.id   AF-A0A7J8T148-F1
#
_cell.length_a   1.000
_cell.length_b   1.000
_cell.length_c   1.000
_cell.angle_alpha   90.00
_cell.angle_beta   90.00
_cell.angle_gamma   90.00
#
_symmetry.space_group_name_H-M   'P 1'
#
loop_
_entity.id
_entity.type
_entity.pdbx_description
1 polymer ?
#
loop_
_entity_poly.entity_id
_entity_poly.type
_entity_poly.pdbx_seq_one_letter_code
_entity_poly.pdbx_strand_id
1 'polypeptide(L)'
;MRPADQSNPQYVARIERIDADARGGNVKVLARWYYRPEESIGGRRQFHGSKELFLSDHYDVQSADTIEGKCTVHSFKSYTKLDSVGNDDFFCRFEYNSSTGAFNPDRVAVYCKCEMPYNPDDLMVQCEDCSDWFHPACIEMTAEEAKILDHFFCETCSSSGQKKLQNSHAASRPSDTKVFPIPRPSIHFQYSLLAIHHTTSPLVHYVSGGYKTTPEVTK
;
A
#
# COMPACT_ATOMS: atom_id res chain seq x y z
N MET A 1 -11.97 15.60 -30.44
CA MET A 1 -11.54 15.12 -29.11
C MET A 1 -10.26 15.86 -28.79
N ARG A 2 -10.27 16.74 -27.79
CA ARG A 2 -9.07 17.47 -27.35
C ARG A 2 -8.27 16.52 -26.45
N PRO A 3 -6.93 16.48 -26.51
CA PRO A 3 -6.17 15.59 -25.64
C PRO A 3 -6.45 16.01 -24.20
N ALA A 4 -6.84 15.07 -23.33
CA ALA A 4 -6.70 15.28 -21.91
C ALA A 4 -5.21 15.58 -21.64
N ASP A 5 -4.96 16.61 -20.84
CA ASP A 5 -3.62 17.05 -20.47
C ASP A 5 -2.74 15.84 -20.09
N GLN A 6 -1.75 15.50 -20.92
CA GLN A 6 -0.87 14.32 -20.76
C GLN A 6 0.01 14.40 -19.50
N SER A 7 -0.10 15.48 -18.73
CA SER A 7 0.60 15.66 -17.46
C SER A 7 -0.10 14.96 -16.28
N ASN A 8 -1.40 14.65 -16.39
CA ASN A 8 -2.15 14.04 -15.29
C ASN A 8 -2.12 12.50 -15.38
N PRO A 9 -1.86 11.79 -14.27
CA PRO A 9 -1.88 10.35 -14.24
C PRO A 9 -3.29 9.82 -14.52
N GLN A 10 -3.37 8.68 -15.22
CA GLN A 10 -4.64 8.03 -15.57
C GLN A 10 -5.49 7.74 -14.33
N TYR A 11 -6.81 7.95 -14.44
CA TYR A 11 -7.75 7.60 -13.38
C TYR A 11 -7.89 6.09 -13.26
N VAL A 12 -8.12 5.61 -12.05
CA VAL A 12 -8.28 4.19 -11.75
C VAL A 12 -9.69 3.95 -11.23
N ALA A 13 -10.38 2.95 -11.77
CA ALA A 13 -11.73 2.61 -11.35
C ALA A 13 -11.92 1.11 -11.23
N ARG A 14 -12.76 0.72 -10.27
CA ARG A 14 -13.31 -0.63 -10.16
C ARG A 14 -14.58 -0.72 -11.00
N ILE A 15 -14.64 -1.67 -11.94
CA ILE A 15 -15.88 -1.93 -12.68
C ILE A 15 -16.81 -2.74 -11.80
N GLU A 16 -17.94 -2.15 -11.44
CA GLU A 16 -18.99 -2.78 -10.63
C GLU A 16 -19.98 -3.55 -11.50
N ARG A 17 -20.30 -3.00 -12.68
CA ARG A 17 -21.22 -3.62 -13.64
C ARG A 17 -20.88 -3.20 -15.07
N ILE A 18 -21.17 -4.09 -16.02
CA ILE A 18 -21.10 -3.85 -17.45
C ILE A 18 -22.49 -4.03 -18.03
N ASP A 19 -23.03 -3.00 -18.67
CA ASP A 19 -24.35 -2.98 -19.29
C ASP A 19 -24.19 -2.76 -20.79
N ALA A 20 -24.78 -3.62 -21.63
CA ALA A 20 -24.77 -3.47 -23.08
C ALA A 20 -26.19 -3.16 -23.60
N ASP A 21 -26.30 -2.28 -24.60
CA ASP A 21 -27.60 -2.06 -25.26
C ASP A 21 -28.07 -3.33 -26.01
N ALA A 22 -29.38 -3.41 -26.32
CA ALA A 22 -29.98 -4.58 -26.98
C ALA A 22 -29.37 -4.90 -28.36
N ARG A 23 -28.63 -3.96 -28.94
CA ARG A 23 -27.94 -4.11 -30.23
C ARG A 23 -26.45 -4.47 -30.04
N GLY A 24 -25.95 -4.54 -28.81
CA GLY A 24 -24.57 -4.80 -28.45
C GLY A 24 -23.58 -3.70 -28.86
N GLY A 25 -24.07 -2.58 -29.38
CA GLY A 25 -23.24 -1.56 -30.03
C GLY A 25 -22.72 -0.49 -29.06
N ASN A 26 -23.43 -0.26 -27.96
CA ASN A 26 -23.01 0.69 -26.93
C ASN A 26 -22.88 -0.05 -25.59
N VAL A 27 -21.63 -0.25 -25.14
CA VAL A 27 -21.33 -0.85 -23.85
C VAL A 27 -21.01 0.26 -22.85
N LYS A 28 -21.71 0.26 -21.72
CA LYS A 28 -21.48 1.17 -20.59
C LYS A 28 -20.99 0.38 -19.39
N VAL A 29 -20.19 1.04 -18.56
CA VAL A 29 -19.68 0.47 -17.32
C VAL A 29 -20.08 1.35 -16.15
N LEU A 30 -20.59 0.74 -15.09
CA LEU A 30 -20.72 1.39 -13.79
C LEU A 30 -19.36 1.29 -13.10
N ALA A 31 -18.69 2.42 -12.99
CA ALA A 31 -17.36 2.57 -12.40
C ALA A 31 -17.48 3.08 -10.96
N ARG A 32 -16.69 2.53 -10.05
CA ARG A 32 -16.43 3.07 -8.72
C ARG A 32 -15.00 3.58 -8.66
N TRP A 33 -14.83 4.87 -8.36
CA TRP A 33 -13.55 5.54 -8.51
C TRP A 33 -12.57 5.25 -7.37
N TYR A 34 -11.31 5.06 -7.73
CA TYR A 34 -10.20 5.17 -6.81
C TYR A 34 -9.61 6.57 -6.89
N TYR A 35 -9.40 7.19 -5.74
CA TYR A 35 -8.77 8.50 -5.62
C TYR A 35 -7.29 8.33 -5.30
N ARG A 36 -6.45 9.15 -5.92
CA ARG A 36 -5.05 9.31 -5.52
C ARG A 36 -4.96 10.20 -4.28
N PRO A 37 -3.90 10.08 -3.47
CA PRO A 37 -3.69 10.96 -2.32
C PRO A 37 -3.79 12.46 -2.62
N GLU A 38 -3.29 12.88 -3.77
CA GLU A 38 -3.31 14.26 -4.27
C GLU A 38 -4.72 14.78 -4.55
N GLU A 39 -5.66 13.88 -4.85
CA GLU A 39 -7.04 14.20 -5.20
C GLU A 39 -7.95 14.26 -3.95
N SER A 40 -7.46 13.81 -2.80
CA SER A 40 -8.19 13.87 -1.54
C SER A 40 -8.18 15.29 -0.95
N ILE A 41 -9.22 15.64 -0.19
CA ILE A 41 -9.34 16.96 0.48
C ILE A 41 -8.13 17.24 1.38
N GLY A 42 -7.56 16.20 2.00
CA GLY A 42 -6.39 16.31 2.87
C GLY A 42 -5.04 16.30 2.15
N GLY A 43 -5.02 16.05 0.84
CA GLY A 43 -3.81 15.89 0.05
C GLY A 43 -2.93 14.70 0.42
N ARG A 44 -1.78 14.59 -0.25
CA ARG A 44 -0.78 13.57 0.05
C ARG A 44 -0.10 13.85 1.40
N ARG A 45 0.05 12.82 2.22
CA ARG A 45 0.79 12.81 3.48
C ARG A 45 2.04 11.94 3.35
N GLN A 46 2.98 12.10 4.27
CA GLN A 46 4.27 11.39 4.24
C GLN A 46 4.13 9.87 4.29
N PHE A 47 3.10 9.35 4.96
CA PHE A 47 2.86 7.90 5.06
C PHE A 47 2.14 7.32 3.83
N HIS A 48 1.71 8.16 2.88
CA HIS A 48 1.03 7.68 1.68
C HIS A 48 2.05 7.19 0.65
N GLY A 49 1.91 5.93 0.25
CA GLY A 49 2.78 5.33 -0.77
C GLY A 49 2.54 5.90 -2.17
N SER A 50 3.55 5.84 -3.02
CA SER A 50 3.51 6.30 -4.41
C SER A 50 2.46 5.59 -5.26
N LYS A 51 2.17 4.32 -4.95
CA LYS A 51 1.15 3.47 -5.59
C LYS A 51 -0.15 3.36 -4.78
N GLU A 52 -0.35 4.22 -3.78
CA GLU A 52 -1.53 4.18 -2.94
C GLU A 52 -2.75 4.80 -3.64
N LEU A 53 -3.90 4.16 -3.46
CA LEU A 53 -5.20 4.59 -3.93
C LEU A 53 -6.24 4.44 -2.81
N PHE A 54 -7.29 5.25 -2.85
CA PHE A 54 -8.40 5.22 -1.91
C PHE A 54 -9.69 4.84 -2.60
N LEU A 55 -10.35 3.77 -2.13
CA LEU A 55 -11.61 3.34 -2.70
C LEU A 55 -12.72 4.30 -2.28
N SER A 56 -13.24 5.10 -3.21
CA SER A 56 -14.23 6.13 -2.86
C SER A 56 -15.67 5.60 -2.81
N ASP A 57 -16.61 6.41 -2.33
CA ASP A 57 -18.05 6.24 -2.52
C ASP A 57 -18.57 6.88 -3.82
N HIS A 58 -17.68 7.33 -4.71
CA HIS A 58 -18.04 7.96 -5.97
C HIS A 58 -18.25 6.92 -7.06
N TYR A 59 -19.47 6.86 -7.57
CA TYR A 59 -19.86 6.03 -8.71
C TYR A 59 -20.24 6.89 -9.92
N ASP A 60 -19.89 6.42 -11.11
CA ASP A 60 -20.31 7.04 -12.37
C ASP A 60 -20.49 6.00 -13.48
N VAL A 61 -21.25 6.35 -14.52
CA VAL A 61 -21.43 5.51 -15.70
C VAL A 61 -20.60 6.05 -16.86
N GLN A 62 -19.67 5.24 -17.35
CA GLN A 62 -18.76 5.59 -18.44
C GLN A 62 -18.96 4.69 -19.66
N SER A 63 -18.55 5.16 -20.85
CA SER A 63 -18.46 4.27 -22.02
C SER A 63 -17.32 3.27 -21.81
N ALA A 64 -17.51 2.01 -22.22
CA ALA A 64 -16.42 1.03 -22.20
C ALA A 64 -15.20 1.46 -23.04
N ASP A 65 -15.40 2.29 -24.07
CA ASP A 65 -14.34 2.83 -24.92
C ASP A 65 -13.37 3.75 -24.17
N THR A 66 -13.75 4.23 -22.98
CA THR A 66 -12.89 5.08 -22.15
C THR A 66 -11.85 4.27 -21.38
N ILE A 67 -11.96 2.93 -21.37
CA ILE A 67 -11.04 2.02 -20.70
C ILE A 67 -9.77 1.91 -21.52
N GLU A 68 -8.64 2.34 -20.95
CA GLU A 68 -7.35 2.33 -21.65
C GLU A 68 -6.56 1.04 -21.40
N GLY A 69 -6.79 0.39 -20.25
CA GLY A 69 -6.06 -0.80 -19.85
C GLY A 69 -6.54 -1.36 -18.52
N LYS A 70 -6.02 -2.53 -18.18
CA LYS A 70 -6.27 -3.21 -16.90
C LYS A 70 -5.13 -2.92 -15.94
N CYS A 71 -5.45 -2.75 -14.66
CA CYS A 71 -4.47 -2.69 -13.57
C CYS A 71 -4.90 -3.56 -12.39
N THR A 72 -4.04 -3.65 -11.37
CA THR A 72 -4.31 -4.42 -10.16
C THR A 72 -4.24 -3.52 -8.94
N VAL A 73 -5.31 -3.49 -8.14
CA VAL A 73 -5.31 -2.84 -6.83
C VAL A 73 -5.32 -3.93 -5.77
N HIS A 74 -4.19 -4.07 -5.10
CA HIS A 74 -3.97 -5.06 -4.05
C HIS A 74 -4.51 -4.56 -2.70
N SER A 75 -4.83 -5.50 -1.82
CA SER A 75 -4.88 -5.17 -0.39
C SER A 75 -3.48 -4.77 0.08
N PHE A 76 -3.38 -3.93 1.12
CA PHE A 76 -2.08 -3.55 1.69
C PHE A 76 -1.19 -4.77 2.01
N LYS A 77 -1.78 -5.77 2.66
CA LYS A 77 -1.09 -7.01 3.04
C LYS A 77 -0.60 -7.82 1.85
N SER A 78 -1.32 -7.80 0.73
CA SER A 78 -0.88 -8.48 -0.49
C SER A 78 0.22 -7.70 -1.19
N TYR A 79 0.09 -6.37 -1.24
CA TYR A 79 1.06 -5.48 -1.87
C TYR A 79 2.44 -5.54 -1.21
N THR A 80 2.50 -5.51 0.13
CA THR A 80 3.77 -5.61 0.88
C THR A 80 4.47 -6.97 0.72
N LYS A 81 3.83 -7.95 0.09
CA LYS A 81 4.40 -9.27 -0.19
C LYS A 81 4.79 -9.45 -1.65
N LEU A 82 4.57 -8.44 -2.49
CA LEU A 82 4.97 -8.50 -3.88
C LEU A 82 6.48 -8.59 -3.98
N ASP A 83 6.91 -9.49 -4.84
CA ASP A 83 8.30 -9.70 -5.19
C ASP A 83 8.90 -8.46 -5.87
N SER A 84 8.13 -7.87 -6.76
CA SER A 84 8.44 -6.64 -7.49
C SER A 84 7.13 -5.90 -7.76
N VAL A 85 7.15 -4.59 -7.59
CA VAL A 85 6.00 -3.72 -7.89
C VAL A 85 6.09 -3.27 -9.34
N GLY A 86 5.10 -3.63 -10.15
CA GLY A 86 4.97 -3.17 -11.54
C GLY A 86 4.35 -1.78 -11.66
N ASN A 87 4.30 -1.27 -12.90
CA ASN A 87 3.66 0.02 -13.17
C ASN A 87 2.16 0.01 -12.88
N ASP A 88 1.51 -1.12 -13.14
CA ASP A 88 0.07 -1.34 -13.00
C ASP A 88 -0.33 -1.97 -11.66
N ASP A 89 0.61 -2.08 -10.73
CA ASP A 89 0.35 -2.52 -9.36
C ASP A 89 0.12 -1.30 -8.45
N PHE A 90 -1.04 -1.29 -7.82
CA PHE A 90 -1.46 -0.31 -6.82
C PHE A 90 -1.88 -1.02 -5.55
N PHE A 91 -2.08 -0.27 -4.48
CA PHE A 91 -2.69 -0.80 -3.27
C PHE A 91 -3.72 0.14 -2.69
N CYS A 92 -4.68 -0.44 -1.99
CA CYS A 92 -5.71 0.28 -1.26
C CYS A 92 -5.81 -0.27 0.16
N ARG A 93 -5.82 0.63 1.13
CA ARG A 93 -6.02 0.30 2.56
C ARG A 93 -7.07 1.16 3.25
N PHE A 94 -7.59 2.16 2.54
CA PHE A 94 -8.63 3.05 3.02
C PHE A 94 -9.80 3.12 2.04
N GLU A 95 -11.00 3.15 2.59
CA GLU A 95 -12.15 3.74 1.91
C GLU A 95 -12.16 5.26 2.14
N TYR A 96 -12.65 6.00 1.16
CA TYR A 96 -12.67 7.46 1.18
C TYR A 96 -14.07 7.98 0.88
N ASN A 97 -14.58 8.88 1.71
CA ASN A 97 -15.82 9.58 1.43
C ASN A 97 -15.52 10.82 0.59
N SER A 98 -15.93 10.81 -0.68
CA SER A 98 -15.66 11.86 -1.67
C SER A 98 -16.27 13.21 -1.31
N SER A 99 -17.32 13.23 -0.49
CA SER A 99 -18.04 14.45 -0.10
C SER A 99 -17.50 15.07 1.21
N THR A 100 -17.18 14.24 2.20
CA THR A 100 -16.77 14.69 3.55
C THR A 100 -15.26 14.65 3.77
N GLY A 101 -14.52 13.91 2.94
CA GLY A 101 -13.09 13.67 3.12
C GLY A 101 -12.74 12.67 4.22
N ALA A 102 -13.73 11.99 4.79
CA ALA A 102 -13.53 10.99 5.84
C ALA A 102 -12.87 9.72 5.27
N PHE A 103 -12.02 9.10 6.09
CA PHE A 103 -11.35 7.84 5.78
C PHE A 103 -11.88 6.71 6.68
N ASN A 104 -11.93 5.50 6.13
CA ASN A 104 -12.27 4.28 6.87
C ASN A 104 -11.22 3.18 6.58
N PRO A 105 -10.56 2.61 7.59
CA PRO A 105 -10.68 2.93 9.01
C PRO A 105 -10.08 4.31 9.35
N ASP A 106 -10.61 4.95 10.40
CA ASP A 106 -10.12 6.24 10.92
C ASP A 106 -8.81 6.11 11.70
N ARG A 107 -8.50 4.89 12.16
CA ARG A 107 -7.27 4.54 12.88
C ARG A 107 -6.56 3.39 12.21
N VAL A 108 -5.23 3.49 12.15
CA VAL A 108 -4.34 2.46 11.64
C VAL A 108 -3.18 2.27 12.59
N ALA A 109 -2.54 1.10 12.51
CA ALA A 109 -1.32 0.84 13.27
C ALA A 109 -0.24 1.85 12.88
N VAL A 110 0.44 2.38 13.89
CA VAL A 110 1.56 3.29 13.75
C VAL A 110 2.82 2.62 14.27
N TYR A 111 3.96 3.05 13.76
CA TYR A 111 5.25 2.47 14.05
C TYR A 111 6.28 3.57 14.27
N CYS A 112 7.44 3.18 14.79
CA CYS A 112 8.58 4.04 15.03
C CYS A 112 8.28 5.16 16.05
N LYS A 113 9.33 5.89 16.44
CA LYS A 113 9.22 7.06 17.31
C LYS A 113 8.49 8.25 16.68
N CYS A 114 8.24 8.22 15.37
CA CYS A 114 7.46 9.24 14.68
C CYS A 114 5.94 8.99 14.76
N GLU A 115 5.51 7.83 15.25
CA GLU A 115 4.09 7.45 15.39
C GLU A 115 3.31 7.59 14.07
N MET A 116 3.91 7.19 12.97
CA MET A 116 3.31 7.27 11.63
C MET A 116 2.88 5.90 11.12
N PRO A 117 1.80 5.82 10.33
CA PRO A 117 1.45 4.60 9.61
C PRO A 117 2.58 4.17 8.66
N TYR A 118 2.74 2.86 8.45
CA TYR A 118 3.79 2.34 7.58
C TYR A 118 3.60 2.77 6.12
N ASN A 119 4.62 3.39 5.52
CA ASN A 119 4.70 3.64 4.07
C ASN A 119 5.48 2.51 3.39
N PRO A 120 4.89 1.76 2.44
CA PRO A 120 5.57 0.63 1.81
C PRO A 120 6.77 1.02 0.93
N ASP A 121 6.92 2.31 0.61
CA ASP A 121 8.08 2.81 -0.12
C ASP A 121 9.29 3.11 0.79
N ASP A 122 9.05 3.23 2.11
CA ASP A 122 10.07 3.59 3.09
C ASP A 122 10.70 2.33 3.71
N LEU A 123 12.03 2.36 3.86
CA LEU A 123 12.78 1.32 4.55
C LEU A 123 12.55 1.41 6.06
N MET A 124 12.29 0.26 6.69
CA MET A 124 12.24 0.14 8.15
C MET A 124 13.07 -1.07 8.62
N VAL A 125 13.62 -0.97 9.82
CA VAL A 125 14.35 -2.03 10.52
C VAL A 125 13.60 -2.43 11.78
N GLN A 126 13.55 -3.74 12.07
CA GLN A 126 12.87 -4.27 13.25
C GLN A 126 13.86 -4.46 14.40
N CYS A 127 13.52 -3.96 15.59
CA CYS A 127 14.29 -4.23 16.80
C CYS A 127 14.02 -5.66 17.29
N GLU A 128 15.06 -6.41 17.65
CA GLU A 128 14.93 -7.81 18.07
C GLU A 128 14.23 -7.98 19.43
N ASP A 129 14.44 -7.03 20.35
CA ASP A 129 13.86 -7.09 21.68
C ASP A 129 12.39 -6.68 21.72
N CYS A 130 12.06 -5.46 21.27
CA CYS A 130 10.68 -4.96 21.35
C CYS A 130 9.81 -5.32 20.14
N SER A 131 10.40 -5.89 19.08
CA SER A 131 9.73 -6.22 17.81
C SER A 131 9.09 -5.03 17.08
N ASP A 132 9.37 -3.79 17.50
CA ASP A 132 8.91 -2.56 16.85
C ASP A 132 9.81 -2.18 15.67
N TRP A 133 9.27 -1.38 14.76
CA TRP A 133 9.87 -1.02 13.48
C TRP A 133 10.29 0.44 13.45
N PHE A 134 11.47 0.72 12.91
CA PHE A 134 12.05 2.06 12.91
C PHE A 134 12.54 2.46 11.52
N HIS A 135 12.26 3.69 11.11
CA HIS A 135 12.92 4.27 9.94
C HIS A 135 14.39 4.55 10.28
N PRO A 136 15.36 4.17 9.42
CA PRO A 136 16.78 4.45 9.66
C PRO A 136 17.04 5.92 9.96
N ALA A 137 16.45 6.83 9.19
CA ALA A 137 16.58 8.28 9.41
C ALA A 137 16.07 8.72 10.79
N CYS A 138 15.04 8.08 11.34
CA CYS A 138 14.54 8.40 12.68
C CYS A 138 15.48 7.93 13.78
N ILE A 139 16.40 7.02 13.54
CA ILE A 139 17.35 6.50 14.54
C ILE A 139 18.80 6.90 14.21
N GLU A 140 18.97 7.95 13.40
CA GLU A 140 20.29 8.47 12.98
C GLU A 140 21.15 7.42 12.27
N MET A 141 20.51 6.53 11.52
CA MET A 141 21.13 5.47 10.73
C MET A 141 20.90 5.73 9.24
N THR A 142 21.90 5.45 8.42
CA THR A 142 21.76 5.51 6.96
C THR A 142 21.01 4.29 6.42
N ALA A 143 20.42 4.41 5.24
CA ALA A 143 19.73 3.29 4.60
C ALA A 143 20.71 2.16 4.21
N GLU A 144 21.96 2.51 3.92
CA GLU A 144 23.03 1.59 3.58
C GLU A 144 23.46 0.77 4.81
N GLU A 145 23.66 1.43 5.95
CA GLU A 145 23.95 0.76 7.22
C GLU A 145 22.82 -0.18 7.63
N ALA A 146 21.57 0.28 7.52
CA ALA A 146 20.39 -0.52 7.83
C ALA A 146 20.29 -1.81 7.00
N LYS A 147 20.77 -1.80 5.75
CA LYS A 147 20.72 -2.97 4.84
C LYS A 147 21.77 -4.03 5.17
N ILE A 148 22.88 -3.64 5.78
CA ILE A 148 23.99 -4.56 6.12
C ILE A 148 23.99 -4.97 7.59
N LEU A 149 23.09 -4.41 8.39
CA LEU A 149 22.96 -4.70 9.81
C LEU A 149 22.39 -6.11 10.03
N ASP A 150 23.10 -6.92 10.82
CA ASP A 150 22.67 -8.29 11.16
C ASP A 150 21.66 -8.28 12.32
N HIS A 151 22.02 -7.59 13.40
CA HIS A 151 21.22 -7.47 14.61
C HIS A 151 20.94 -6.01 14.93
N PHE A 152 19.67 -5.68 15.19
CA PHE A 152 19.27 -4.33 15.57
C PHE A 152 18.59 -4.29 16.94
N PHE A 153 19.07 -3.39 17.79
CA PHE A 153 18.45 -3.04 19.07
C PHE A 153 18.19 -1.54 19.10
N CYS A 154 16.96 -1.12 19.37
CA CYS A 154 16.63 0.29 19.47
C CYS A 154 17.31 0.93 20.70
N GLU A 155 17.35 2.26 20.77
CA GLU A 155 18.01 3.01 21.86
C GLU A 155 17.50 2.61 23.26
N THR A 156 16.19 2.38 23.38
CA THR A 156 15.55 1.96 24.64
C THR A 156 15.96 0.54 25.06
N CYS A 157 16.11 -0.39 24.10
CA CYS A 157 16.54 -1.76 24.36
C CYS A 157 18.05 -1.87 24.59
N SER A 158 18.84 -1.12 23.83
CA SER A 158 20.30 -1.07 23.97
C SER A 158 20.73 -0.57 25.36
N SER A 159 20.07 0.47 25.88
CA SER A 159 20.36 1.03 27.21
C SER A 159 19.87 0.14 28.37
N SER A 160 18.86 -0.71 28.15
CA SER A 160 18.37 -1.67 29.15
C SER A 160 19.17 -2.98 29.15
N GLY A 161 19.82 -3.34 28.04
CA GLY A 161 20.80 -4.44 27.96
C GLY A 161 22.04 -4.22 28.84
N GLN A 162 22.49 -2.97 29.02
CA GLN A 162 23.62 -2.65 29.91
C GLN A 162 23.31 -2.83 31.41
N LYS A 163 22.02 -2.80 31.83
CA LYS A 163 21.63 -3.09 33.22
C LYS A 163 21.61 -4.57 33.56
N LYS A 164 21.69 -5.48 32.56
CA LYS A 164 21.69 -6.93 32.78
C LYS A 164 23.08 -7.58 32.79
N LEU A 165 24.15 -6.84 32.47
CA LEU A 165 25.53 -7.36 32.39
C LEU A 165 26.42 -7.06 33.61
N GLN A 166 25.84 -6.78 34.78
CA GLN A 166 26.59 -6.76 36.06
C GLN A 166 26.33 -7.97 36.95
N ASN A 167 25.63 -9.00 36.46
CA ASN A 167 25.37 -10.16 37.30
C ASN A 167 25.27 -11.49 36.53
N SER A 168 26.37 -11.91 35.91
CA SER A 168 26.77 -13.32 35.84
C SER A 168 28.01 -13.49 34.97
N HIS A 169 29.07 -14.01 35.59
CA HIS A 169 30.20 -14.61 34.89
C HIS A 169 29.76 -15.80 34.02
N ALA A 170 30.51 -15.98 32.93
CA ALA A 170 30.89 -17.23 32.26
C ALA A 170 30.25 -17.58 30.90
N ALA A 171 31.18 -17.89 29.99
CA ALA A 171 31.12 -18.79 28.85
C ALA A 171 30.49 -18.28 27.54
N SER A 172 31.40 -17.98 26.62
CA SER A 172 31.25 -17.91 25.16
C SER A 172 30.70 -19.19 24.55
N ARG A 173 29.79 -19.06 23.58
CA ARG A 173 29.58 -20.01 22.47
C ARG A 173 29.19 -19.25 21.20
N PRO A 174 29.70 -19.63 20.02
CA PRO A 174 29.24 -19.08 18.75
C PRO A 174 27.95 -19.80 18.34
N SER A 175 26.98 -19.08 17.80
CA SER A 175 25.82 -19.69 17.14
C SER A 175 25.59 -19.03 15.80
N ASP A 176 25.38 -19.91 14.82
CA ASP A 176 25.30 -19.67 13.39
C ASP A 176 24.34 -18.56 12.94
N THR A 177 24.93 -17.63 12.18
CA THR A 177 24.47 -17.03 10.91
C THR A 177 23.00 -17.24 10.52
N LYS A 178 22.23 -16.15 10.40
CA LYS A 178 21.26 -15.88 9.30
C LYS A 178 20.97 -14.37 9.15
N VAL A 179 21.80 -13.65 8.42
CA VAL A 179 21.45 -12.32 7.91
C VAL A 179 20.57 -12.51 6.67
N PHE A 180 19.35 -11.98 6.68
CA PHE A 180 18.60 -11.76 5.45
C PHE A 180 18.17 -10.29 5.37
N PRO A 181 18.35 -9.60 4.23
CA PRO A 181 17.48 -8.47 3.92
C PRO A 181 16.04 -9.01 3.94
N ILE A 182 15.11 -8.31 4.62
CA ILE A 182 13.74 -8.80 4.91
C ILE A 182 13.28 -9.81 3.85
N PRO A 183 13.17 -11.11 4.20
CA PRO A 183 12.68 -12.11 3.29
C PRO A 183 11.27 -11.73 2.87
N ARG A 184 11.01 -11.71 1.56
CA ARG A 184 9.70 -12.08 1.00
C ARG A 184 9.16 -13.25 1.82
N PRO A 185 7.90 -13.25 2.27
CA PRO A 185 7.40 -14.33 3.10
C PRO A 185 7.30 -15.64 2.30
N SER A 186 8.37 -16.43 2.34
CA SER A 186 8.41 -17.83 1.94
C SER A 186 7.71 -18.67 2.99
N ILE A 187 6.41 -18.86 2.82
CA ILE A 187 5.69 -19.99 3.41
C ILE A 187 5.80 -21.18 2.46
N HIS A 188 6.85 -21.98 2.62
CA HIS A 188 6.89 -23.33 2.08
C HIS A 188 6.17 -24.26 3.04
N PHE A 189 4.93 -24.62 2.70
CA PHE A 189 4.35 -25.91 3.09
C PHE A 189 3.95 -26.60 1.78
N GLN A 190 4.75 -27.58 1.37
CA GLN A 190 4.33 -28.53 0.34
C GLN A 190 3.28 -29.46 0.96
N TYR A 191 2.12 -29.61 0.31
CA TYR A 191 1.67 -30.84 -0.34
C TYR A 191 0.37 -30.56 -1.13
N SER A 192 0.49 -30.75 -2.45
CA SER A 192 -0.53 -31.15 -3.44
C SER A 192 -2.03 -31.16 -3.05
N LEU A 193 -2.83 -30.35 -3.75
CA LEU A 193 -4.00 -30.81 -4.52
C LEU A 193 -4.44 -29.74 -5.54
N LEU A 194 -4.80 -30.17 -6.75
CA LEU A 194 -5.46 -29.34 -7.77
C LEU A 194 -6.77 -28.76 -7.23
N ALA A 195 -6.92 -27.43 -7.24
CA ALA A 195 -8.23 -26.79 -7.28
C ALA A 195 -8.12 -25.43 -7.96
N ILE A 196 -8.90 -25.27 -9.02
CA ILE A 196 -9.13 -24.04 -9.77
C ILE A 196 -9.70 -23.01 -8.78
N HIS A 197 -8.88 -22.13 -8.21
CA HIS A 197 -9.38 -20.98 -7.50
C HIS A 197 -9.53 -19.83 -8.48
N HIS A 198 -10.75 -19.72 -9.02
CA HIS A 198 -11.28 -18.46 -9.53
C HIS A 198 -11.06 -17.38 -8.47
N THR A 199 -10.04 -16.55 -8.63
CA THR A 199 -9.99 -15.27 -7.92
C THR A 199 -10.97 -14.36 -8.64
N THR A 200 -12.19 -14.27 -8.12
CA THR A 200 -13.08 -13.15 -8.41
C THR A 200 -12.50 -11.89 -7.76
N SER A 201 -11.32 -11.47 -8.22
CA SER A 201 -10.80 -10.14 -7.93
C SER A 201 -11.60 -9.17 -8.79
N PRO A 202 -12.24 -8.15 -8.21
CA PRO A 202 -13.01 -7.19 -8.99
C PRO A 202 -12.12 -6.56 -10.08
N LEU A 203 -12.69 -6.40 -11.27
CA LEU A 203 -12.01 -5.94 -12.46
C LEU A 203 -11.64 -4.44 -12.33
N VAL A 204 -10.37 -4.12 -12.06
CA VAL A 204 -9.87 -2.73 -11.97
C VAL A 204 -9.18 -2.30 -13.27
N HIS A 205 -9.49 -1.09 -13.71
CA HIS A 205 -9.12 -0.56 -15.02
C HIS A 205 -8.70 0.90 -14.96
N TYR A 206 -7.86 1.31 -15.91
CA TYR A 206 -7.58 2.72 -16.20
C TYR A 206 -8.69 3.33 -17.04
N VAL A 207 -9.10 4.55 -16.72
CA VAL A 207 -10.18 5.28 -17.40
C VAL A 207 -9.73 6.68 -17.80
N SER A 208 -9.91 7.03 -19.07
CA SER A 208 -9.50 8.32 -19.65
C SER A 208 -10.49 9.47 -19.43
N GLY A 209 -11.75 9.15 -19.12
CA GLY A 209 -12.77 10.12 -18.73
C GLY A 209 -12.68 10.39 -17.24
N GLY A 210 -12.10 11.53 -16.86
CA GLY A 210 -12.09 11.95 -15.45
C GLY A 210 -13.49 12.07 -14.86
N TYR A 211 -13.57 12.07 -13.53
CA TYR A 211 -14.82 12.26 -12.83
C TYR A 211 -15.20 13.75 -12.77
N LYS A 212 -16.49 14.08 -12.90
CA LYS A 212 -16.96 15.45 -12.63
C LYS A 212 -16.92 15.68 -11.12
N THR A 213 -16.11 16.63 -10.64
CA THR A 213 -16.20 17.08 -9.26
C THR A 213 -17.58 17.67 -9.03
N THR A 214 -18.30 17.21 -8.01
CA THR A 214 -19.51 17.90 -7.56
C THR A 214 -19.15 19.34 -7.19
N PRO A 215 -19.95 20.34 -7.56
CA PRO A 215 -19.62 21.74 -7.29
C PRO A 215 -19.43 21.96 -5.80
N GLU A 216 -18.42 22.75 -5.42
CA GLU A 216 -18.21 23.24 -4.06
C GLU A 216 -19.54 23.76 -3.50
N VAL A 217 -19.99 23.17 -2.40
CA VAL A 217 -21.04 23.79 -1.57
C VAL A 217 -20.38 25.01 -0.92
N THR A 218 -20.54 26.15 -1.57
CA THR A 218 -20.19 27.46 -1.03
C THR A 218 -20.99 27.65 0.26
N LYS A 219 -20.28 27.88 1.37
CA LYS A 219 -20.88 28.32 2.64
C LYS A 219 -21.37 29.75 2.54
#